data_AF-A0A7V8Y9W2-F1
#
_entry.id   AF-A0A7V8Y9W2-F1
#
_cell.length_a   1.000
_cell.length_b   1.000
_cell.length_c   1.000
_cell.angle_alpha   90.00
_cell.angle_beta   90.00
_cell.angle_gamma   90.00
#
_symmetry.space_group_name_H-M   'P 1'
#
loop_
_entity.id
_entity.type
_entity.pdbx_description
1 polymer ?
#
loop_
_entity_poly.entity_id
_entity_poly.type
_entity_poly.pdbx_seq_one_letter_code
_entity_poly.pdbx_strand_id
1 'polypeptide(L)'
;MGSAAGVERALKGAGRGRPLSAAGLDQIVASARERAGIRLVTCHQLRHTCLTRLREAGMSLEAVQAQAAHRSIESTRIYLHLGDAWVADQYAIAANALEELLPDGAR
;
A
#
# COMPACT_ATOMS: atom_id res chain seq x y z
N MET A 1 -11.25 27.73 4.83
CA MET A 1 -12.48 26.91 4.85
C MET A 1 -12.07 25.47 4.67
N GLY A 2 -12.35 24.63 5.67
CA GLY A 2 -11.67 23.35 5.91
C GLY A 2 -12.02 22.24 4.92
N SER A 3 -10.98 21.48 4.56
CA SER A 3 -11.04 20.28 3.73
C SER A 3 -12.03 19.26 4.32
N ALA A 4 -13.03 18.89 3.52
CA ALA A 4 -13.86 17.72 3.80
C ALA A 4 -13.04 16.46 3.51
N ALA A 5 -12.15 16.09 4.43
CA ALA A 5 -11.60 14.76 4.47
C ALA A 5 -12.77 13.77 4.58
N GLY A 6 -12.86 12.83 3.64
CA GLY A 6 -13.95 11.87 3.57
C GLY A 6 -14.13 11.16 4.90
N VAL A 7 -15.23 11.45 5.59
CA VAL A 7 -15.58 10.73 6.82
C VAL A 7 -16.11 9.38 6.37
N GLU A 8 -15.27 8.35 6.48
CA GLU A 8 -15.66 6.96 6.24
C GLU A 8 -16.92 6.66 7.07
N ARG A 9 -18.03 6.30 6.43
CA ARG A 9 -19.31 6.05 7.12
C ARG A 9 -19.56 4.56 7.24
N ALA A 10 -20.14 4.13 8.36
CA ALA A 10 -20.62 2.77 8.49
C ALA A 10 -21.76 2.53 7.48
N LEU A 11 -21.61 1.50 6.65
CA LEU A 11 -22.60 1.15 5.62
C LEU A 11 -23.61 0.08 6.10
N LYS A 12 -23.31 -0.61 7.20
CA LYS A 12 -24.14 -1.69 7.76
C LYS A 12 -24.19 -1.59 9.30
N GLY A 13 -25.20 -2.22 9.90
CA GLY A 13 -25.40 -2.29 11.36
C GLY A 13 -26.07 -1.06 11.97
N ALA A 14 -26.20 -1.05 13.30
CA ALA A 14 -26.91 -0.01 14.07
C ALA A 14 -26.30 1.40 13.91
N GLY A 15 -25.03 1.49 13.52
CA GLY A 15 -24.33 2.75 13.25
C GLY A 15 -24.46 3.28 11.82
N ARG A 16 -25.30 2.69 10.96
CA ARG A 16 -25.36 3.03 9.53
C ARG A 16 -25.53 4.54 9.29
N GLY A 17 -24.73 5.08 8.36
CA GLY A 17 -24.72 6.50 8.00
C GLY A 17 -23.92 7.41 8.95
N ARG A 18 -23.52 6.90 10.12
CA ARG A 18 -22.64 7.61 11.05
C ARG A 18 -21.17 7.40 10.68
N PRO A 19 -20.26 8.29 11.12
CA PRO A 19 -18.82 8.07 11.01
C PRO A 19 -18.41 6.72 11.57
N LEU A 20 -17.56 5.99 10.86
CA LEU A 20 -16.97 4.75 11.33
C LEU A 20 -15.99 5.07 12.46
N SER A 21 -16.21 4.46 13.62
CA SER A 21 -15.28 4.57 14.75
C SER A 21 -14.15 3.56 14.62
N ALA A 22 -13.01 3.83 15.25
CA ALA A 22 -11.89 2.89 15.31
C ALA A 22 -12.33 1.53 15.90
N ALA A 23 -13.11 1.54 16.99
CA ALA A 23 -13.68 0.32 17.56
C ALA A 23 -14.61 -0.42 16.59
N GLY A 24 -15.36 0.30 15.76
CA GLY A 24 -16.19 -0.30 14.71
C GLY A 24 -15.35 -0.98 13.63
N LEU A 25 -14.23 -0.37 13.24
CA LEU A 25 -13.28 -0.96 12.31
C LEU A 25 -12.63 -2.23 12.90
N ASP A 26 -12.23 -2.20 14.17
CA ASP A 26 -11.68 -3.36 14.87
C ASP A 26 -12.67 -4.52 14.92
N GLN A 27 -13.96 -4.25 15.15
CA GLN A 27 -15.02 -5.26 15.11
C GLN A 27 -15.18 -5.88 13.72
N ILE A 28 -15.11 -5.08 12.65
CA ILE A 28 -15.14 -5.58 11.26
C ILE A 28 -13.97 -6.53 11.01
N VAL A 29 -12.76 -6.15 11.42
CA VAL A 29 -11.56 -6.99 11.25
C VAL A 29 -11.62 -8.24 12.12
N ALA A 30 -12.08 -8.14 13.36
CA ALA A 30 -12.25 -9.30 14.24
C ALA A 30 -13.22 -10.33 13.64
N SER A 31 -14.36 -9.87 13.12
CA SER A 31 -15.33 -10.75 12.45
C SER A 31 -14.75 -11.37 11.17
N ALA A 32 -14.02 -10.60 10.36
CA ALA A 32 -13.36 -11.13 9.16
C ALA A 32 -12.29 -12.18 9.51
N ARG A 33 -11.50 -11.93 10.55
CA ARG A 33 -10.47 -12.82 11.07
C ARG A 33 -11.06 -14.16 11.52
N GLU A 34 -12.17 -14.12 12.27
CA GLU A 34 -12.86 -15.31 12.75
C GLU A 34 -13.35 -16.18 11.59
N ARG A 35 -14.01 -15.58 10.59
CA ARG A 35 -14.46 -16.30 9.39
C ARG A 35 -13.32 -16.91 8.59
N ALA A 36 -12.14 -16.29 8.61
CA ALA A 36 -10.95 -16.76 7.92
C ALA A 36 -10.12 -17.77 8.73
N GLY A 37 -10.47 -18.06 9.99
CA GLY A 37 -9.69 -18.95 10.86
C GLY A 37 -8.30 -18.40 11.24
N ILE A 38 -8.10 -17.08 11.18
CA ILE A 38 -6.81 -16.45 11.48
C ILE A 38 -6.76 -16.10 12.97
N ARG A 39 -5.66 -16.41 13.67
CA ARG A 39 -5.60 -16.23 15.14
C ARG A 39 -5.46 -14.77 15.58
N LEU A 40 -4.56 -14.02 14.94
CA LEU A 40 -4.30 -12.62 15.28
C LEU A 40 -3.93 -11.84 14.03
N VAL A 41 -4.77 -10.87 13.66
CA VAL A 41 -4.46 -9.88 12.63
C VAL A 41 -5.12 -8.55 13.01
N THR A 42 -4.43 -7.45 12.78
CA THR A 42 -4.92 -6.08 13.02
C THR A 42 -5.05 -5.30 11.71
N CYS A 43 -5.78 -4.18 11.73
CA CYS A 43 -5.89 -3.29 10.57
C CYS A 43 -4.52 -2.81 10.06
N HIS A 44 -3.60 -2.51 10.99
CA HIS A 44 -2.24 -2.07 10.63
C HIS A 44 -1.48 -3.20 9.93
N GLN A 45 -1.56 -4.44 10.41
CA GLN A 45 -0.90 -5.58 9.74
C GLN A 45 -1.45 -5.80 8.33
N LEU A 46 -2.78 -5.75 8.15
CA LEU A 46 -3.41 -5.85 6.82
C LEU A 46 -2.96 -4.73 5.89
N ARG A 47 -2.89 -3.48 6.40
CA ARG A 47 -2.39 -2.33 5.65
C ARG A 47 -0.94 -2.56 5.21
N HIS A 48 -0.09 -3.03 6.12
CA HIS A 48 1.29 -3.34 5.79
C HIS A 48 1.38 -4.39 4.69
N THR A 49 0.67 -5.51 4.83
CA THR A 49 0.64 -6.55 3.80
C THR A 49 0.17 -5.99 2.46
N CYS A 50 -0.91 -5.20 2.43
CA CYS A 50 -1.42 -4.60 1.21
C CYS A 50 -0.37 -3.73 0.50
N LEU A 51 0.25 -2.80 1.23
CA LEU A 51 1.22 -1.86 0.65
C LEU A 51 2.53 -2.55 0.24
N THR A 52 3.00 -3.53 1.02
CA THR A 52 4.12 -4.40 0.62
C THR A 52 3.81 -5.15 -0.67
N ARG A 53 2.63 -5.78 -0.79
CA ARG A 53 2.25 -6.53 -2.00
C ARG A 53 2.15 -5.63 -3.24
N LEU A 54 1.58 -4.42 -3.10
CA LEU A 54 1.56 -3.45 -4.20
C LEU A 54 2.97 -3.06 -4.62
N ARG A 55 3.88 -2.89 -3.66
CA ARG A 55 5.27 -2.57 -3.94
C ARG A 55 5.99 -3.71 -4.65
N GLU A 56 5.84 -4.94 -4.16
CA GLU A 56 6.37 -6.17 -4.78
C GLU A 56 5.86 -6.37 -6.21
N ALA A 57 4.61 -5.97 -6.49
CA ALA A 57 4.01 -6.02 -7.82
C ALA A 57 4.51 -4.91 -8.77
N GLY A 58 5.47 -4.08 -8.36
CA GLY A 58 6.11 -3.07 -9.21
C GLY A 58 5.55 -1.65 -9.08
N MET A 59 4.59 -1.39 -8.19
CA MET A 59 4.12 -0.02 -7.94
C MET A 59 5.27 0.84 -7.40
N SER A 60 5.47 2.06 -7.94
CA SER A 60 6.55 2.96 -7.47
C SER A 60 6.37 3.37 -6.01
N LEU A 61 7.46 3.78 -5.35
CA LEU A 61 7.39 4.15 -3.93
C LEU A 61 6.53 5.40 -3.70
N GLU A 62 6.54 6.34 -4.65
CA GLU A 62 5.73 7.56 -4.65
C GLU A 62 4.24 7.24 -4.79
N ALA A 63 3.89 6.27 -5.65
CA ALA A 63 2.52 5.80 -5.80
C ALA A 63 2.04 5.07 -4.52
N VAL A 64 2.88 4.24 -3.91
CA VAL A 64 2.60 3.62 -2.61
C VAL A 64 2.43 4.68 -1.52
N GLN A 65 3.26 5.73 -1.51
CA GLN A 65 3.15 6.86 -0.57
C GLN A 65 1.80 7.57 -0.71
N ALA A 66 1.40 7.88 -1.95
CA ALA A 66 0.13 8.53 -2.25
C ALA A 66 -1.06 7.66 -1.83
N GLN A 67 -1.05 6.37 -2.17
CA GLN A 67 -2.06 5.40 -1.73
C GLN A 67 -2.14 5.29 -0.20
N ALA A 68 -0.99 5.38 0.46
CA ALA A 68 -0.90 5.36 1.91
C ALA A 68 -1.29 6.71 2.56
N ALA A 69 -1.46 7.79 1.80
CA ALA A 69 -1.63 9.14 2.32
C ALA A 69 -0.54 9.53 3.34
N HIS A 70 0.69 9.08 3.09
CA HIS A 70 1.83 9.36 3.95
C HIS A 70 2.42 10.74 3.68
N ARG A 71 2.60 11.53 4.74
CA ARG A 71 3.17 12.89 4.63
C ARG A 71 4.67 12.91 4.30
N SER A 72 5.39 11.83 4.56
CA SER A 72 6.83 11.73 4.32
C SER A 72 7.17 10.37 3.69
N ILE A 73 8.08 10.41 2.72
CA ILE A 73 8.53 9.22 2.00
C ILE A 73 9.25 8.23 2.94
N GLU A 74 9.90 8.73 3.99
CA GLU A 74 10.57 7.93 5.03
C GLU A 74 9.63 6.89 5.64
N SER A 75 8.39 7.29 5.97
CA SER A 75 7.37 6.37 6.52
C SER A 75 6.89 5.31 5.51
N THR A 76 7.14 5.52 4.23
CA THR A 76 6.80 4.58 3.14
C THR A 76 7.96 3.64 2.85
N ARG A 77 9.21 4.02 3.17
CA ARG A 77 10.40 3.17 2.98
C ARG A 77 10.33 1.85 3.72
N ILE A 78 9.48 1.71 4.75
CA ILE A 78 9.23 0.44 5.42
C ILE A 78 8.67 -0.64 4.48
N TYR A 79 8.10 -0.25 3.33
CA TYR A 79 7.62 -1.18 2.29
C TYR A 79 8.67 -1.50 1.23
N LEU A 80 9.86 -0.92 1.30
CA LEU A 80 11.03 -1.31 0.50
C LEU A 80 11.65 -2.58 1.11
N HIS A 81 10.91 -3.69 1.09
CA HIS A 81 11.50 -5.00 1.34
C HIS A 81 12.22 -5.47 0.06
N LEU A 82 13.21 -4.69 -0.38
CA LEU A 82 13.96 -5.01 -1.58
C LEU A 82 14.95 -6.12 -1.24
N GLY A 83 14.60 -7.35 -1.60
CA GLY A 83 15.59 -8.40 -1.76
C GLY A 83 16.46 -8.12 -2.99
N ASP A 84 17.69 -8.65 -3.00
CA ASP A 84 18.68 -8.45 -4.07
C ASP A 84 18.13 -8.72 -5.48
N ALA A 85 17.20 -9.68 -5.60
CA ALA A 85 16.56 -10.04 -6.87
C ALA A 85 15.72 -8.90 -7.49
N TRP A 86 15.00 -8.11 -6.68
CA TRP A 86 14.19 -7.01 -7.20
C TRP A 86 15.06 -5.86 -7.70
N VAL A 87 16.15 -5.56 -6.99
CA VAL A 87 17.10 -4.52 -7.41
C VAL A 87 17.76 -4.91 -8.73
N ALA A 88 18.14 -6.18 -8.89
CA ALA A 88 18.69 -6.70 -10.14
C ALA A 88 17.69 -6.58 -11.30
N ASP A 89 16.41 -6.92 -11.08
CA ASP A 89 15.36 -6.82 -12.10
C ASP A 89 15.12 -5.38 -12.56
N GLN A 90 15.03 -4.43 -11.61
CA GLN A 90 14.88 -3.02 -11.97
C GLN A 90 16.10 -2.45 -12.69
N TYR A 91 17.30 -2.87 -12.30
CA TYR A 91 18.51 -2.49 -13.02
C TYR A 91 18.47 -3.01 -14.46
N ALA A 92 18.07 -4.27 -14.66
CA ALA A 92 17.94 -4.85 -16.01
C ALA A 92 16.91 -4.10 -16.86
N ILE A 93 15.74 -3.76 -16.30
CA ILE A 93 14.72 -2.96 -16.99
C ILE A 93 15.29 -1.59 -17.40
N ALA A 94 15.97 -0.89 -16.49
CA ALA A 94 16.54 0.41 -16.76
C ALA A 94 17.67 0.34 -17.80
N ALA A 95 18.55 -0.66 -17.71
CA ALA A 95 19.64 -0.88 -18.66
C ALA A 95 19.10 -1.13 -20.08
N ASN A 96 18.11 -2.02 -20.22
CA ASN A 96 17.49 -2.31 -21.51
C ASN A 96 16.83 -1.06 -22.13
N ALA A 97 16.13 -0.26 -21.31
CA ALA A 97 15.52 0.97 -21.80
C ALA A 97 16.57 1.99 -22.30
N LEU A 98 17.74 2.05 -21.65
CA LEU A 98 18.84 2.92 -22.11
C LEU A 98 19.47 2.42 -23.40
N GLU A 99 19.61 1.11 -23.57
CA GLU A 99 20.11 0.50 -24.82
C GLU A 99 19.16 0.79 -26.00
N GLU A 100 17.84 0.72 -25.80
CA GLU A 100 16.85 1.11 -26.82
C GLU A 100 16.90 2.60 -27.18
N LEU A 101 17.21 3.46 -26.21
CA LEU A 101 17.34 4.91 -26.41
C LEU A 101 18.67 5.32 -27.07
N LEU A 102 19.67 4.45 -27.04
CA LEU A 102 20.99 4.65 -27.65
C LEU A 102 21.21 3.64 -28.79
N PRO A 103 20.38 3.62 -29.85
CA PRO A 103 20.60 2.72 -30.97
C PRO A 103 21.96 3.03 -31.58
N ASP A 104 22.81 2.00 -31.69
CA ASP A 104 24.20 2.04 -32.12
C ASP A 104 24.51 3.18 -33.11
N GLY A 105 25.14 4.26 -32.60
CA GLY A 105 25.48 5.42 -33.42
C GLY A 105 26.16 6.61 -32.72
N ALA A 106 26.50 6.52 -31.43
CA ALA A 106 27.18 7.59 -30.69
C ALA A 106 28.53 7.13 -30.08
N ARG A 107 29.35 6.44 -30.88
CA ARG A 107 30.79 6.27 -30.61
C ARG A 107 31.60 7.06 -31.63
#